data_AF-A0A7C5WHD9-F1
#
_entry.id   AF-A0A7C5WHD9-F1
#
_cell.length_a   1.000
_cell.length_b   1.000
_cell.length_c   1.000
_cell.angle_alpha   90.00
_cell.angle_beta   90.00
_cell.angle_gamma   90.00
#
_symmetry.space_group_name_H-M   'P 1'
#
loop_
_entity.id
_entity.type
_entity.pdbx_description
1 polymer ?
#
loop_
_entity_poly.entity_id
_entity_poly.type
_entity_poly.pdbx_seq_one_letter_code
_entity_poly.pdbx_strand_id
1 'polypeptide(L)'
;MSPLEGGYDDADFHGFGGPLLSAFHGTPHDPVDSPAWRQFMATQGKGGEAGRATVYLLDGTYTVFRSYYAIAALTAPDGRPTGGVFGFLSIVRKLLRERRPEHFAVAFDLEGPTHRDLVFAEYKANRAEPPEDLVPQFEMARRACEVMGWPVLSAEGFEADDVIATLARQATERGMKVVIVTADKDLYQLVDDDVVVLNPSKDDRILDPAGVEEVFGVPPCRVVDVLALVGDKVDNVPGVPGIGDKGARRLLARYGTLDALLERGQSFKELWVAHERALAALDEGGEALAAALADLAGPARRLAELETRLGGAEGRLLAERFAAAAEAVDRAALLNRRSLGKILRDLEKKTQAKVWLALADNREQALFSRQLVTISFDAPVSLDLGAMRPGQPRREDAAAFFGELGFRRLTEEMLEGSGQQAPAAAEELAVTLARTPDEALAALEASSGAQWLSVDTETTSLDPRQARLVGISLAAAPDGGLYLPAPDSGRFDGPWAEVGRRLEALLGAGGPPKTGQNLKYDRGVLRGAGLCLEGITFDTLIAALLVDPDRTVSHKLDDLAWRYLGLRMIG
;
A
#
# COMPACT_ATOMS: atom_id res chain seq x y z
N MET A 1 -12.61 -26.64 -27.51
CA MET A 1 -11.70 -25.50 -27.33
C MET A 1 -12.20 -24.72 -26.13
N SER A 2 -11.59 -24.98 -24.97
CA SER A 2 -11.88 -24.31 -23.70
C SER A 2 -10.76 -23.29 -23.47
N PRO A 3 -11.04 -22.05 -23.04
CA PRO A 3 -10.00 -21.16 -22.54
C PRO A 3 -9.52 -21.67 -21.19
N LEU A 4 -8.21 -21.55 -20.97
CA LEU A 4 -7.49 -21.97 -19.78
C LEU A 4 -7.63 -20.91 -18.68
N GLU A 5 -8.19 -21.33 -17.55
CA GLU A 5 -8.11 -20.61 -16.27
C GLU A 5 -6.67 -20.71 -15.73
N GLY A 6 -5.99 -19.57 -15.61
CA GLY A 6 -4.74 -19.42 -14.87
C GLY A 6 -5.03 -18.61 -13.61
N GLY A 7 -5.37 -19.29 -12.52
CA GLY A 7 -5.68 -18.68 -11.23
C GLY A 7 -4.49 -17.97 -10.63
N TYR A 8 -4.69 -16.71 -10.26
CA TYR A 8 -3.96 -16.05 -9.18
C TYR A 8 -4.26 -16.78 -7.88
N ASP A 9 -3.23 -17.02 -7.07
CA ASP A 9 -3.40 -17.58 -5.72
C ASP A 9 -3.89 -16.44 -4.81
N ASP A 10 -5.21 -16.30 -4.72
CA ASP A 10 -6.02 -15.29 -4.01
C ASP A 10 -5.91 -15.35 -2.47
N ALA A 11 -4.90 -16.03 -1.91
CA ALA A 11 -4.88 -16.37 -0.49
C ALA A 11 -4.44 -15.25 0.47
N ASP A 12 -3.95 -14.11 -0.03
CA ASP A 12 -3.47 -12.99 0.81
C ASP A 12 -4.30 -11.68 0.69
N PHE A 13 -5.41 -11.68 -0.06
CA PHE A 13 -6.18 -10.47 -0.40
C PHE A 13 -7.49 -10.27 0.39
N HIS A 14 -7.83 -11.14 1.33
CA HIS A 14 -9.03 -10.98 2.16
C HIS A 14 -8.74 -10.25 3.48
N GLY A 15 -8.70 -8.91 3.41
CA GLY A 15 -8.60 -8.06 4.60
C GLY A 15 -9.20 -6.65 4.48
N PHE A 16 -9.71 -6.24 3.32
CA PHE A 16 -10.23 -4.88 3.10
C PHE A 16 -11.70 -4.95 2.65
N GLY A 17 -12.60 -5.17 3.61
CA GLY A 17 -14.04 -5.24 3.36
C GLY A 17 -14.90 -4.79 4.54
N GLY A 18 -14.36 -3.95 5.43
CA GLY A 18 -15.10 -3.38 6.56
C GLY A 18 -15.22 -1.86 6.43
N PRO A 19 -16.31 -1.25 6.92
CA PRO A 19 -16.49 0.20 6.87
C PRO A 19 -15.37 0.89 7.67
N LEU A 20 -14.66 1.79 7.00
CA LEU A 20 -13.56 2.64 7.51
C LEU A 20 -13.94 3.58 8.68
N LEU A 21 -15.06 3.33 9.38
CA LEU A 21 -15.55 4.15 10.49
C LEU A 21 -16.03 3.38 11.73
N SER A 22 -15.82 2.06 11.85
CA SER A 22 -16.21 1.34 13.07
C SER A 22 -15.28 0.18 13.45
N ALA A 23 -14.12 0.50 14.03
CA ALA A 23 -13.35 -0.43 14.85
C ALA A 23 -12.38 0.32 15.80
N PHE A 24 -12.91 1.18 16.67
CA PHE A 24 -12.15 1.82 17.76
C PHE A 24 -12.57 1.29 19.13
N HIS A 25 -12.73 -0.03 19.32
CA HIS A 25 -13.03 -0.61 20.64
C HIS A 25 -12.25 -1.91 20.92
N GLY A 26 -11.03 -2.02 20.38
CA GLY A 26 -9.99 -2.90 20.91
C GLY A 26 -8.89 -2.04 21.53
N THR A 27 -8.31 -2.45 22.65
CA THR A 27 -7.12 -1.78 23.21
C THR A 27 -6.08 -1.61 22.09
N PRO A 28 -5.62 -0.38 21.78
CA PRO A 28 -4.59 -0.17 20.78
C PRO A 28 -3.36 -0.92 21.25
N HIS A 29 -2.88 -1.89 20.47
CA HIS A 29 -1.46 -2.21 20.53
C HIS A 29 -0.80 -0.93 20.02
N ASP A 30 -0.21 -0.14 20.90
CA ASP A 30 0.51 1.06 20.48
C ASP A 30 1.81 0.59 19.78
N PRO A 31 1.95 0.71 18.44
CA PRO A 31 3.16 0.33 17.74
C PRO A 31 4.36 1.20 18.16
N VAL A 32 4.16 2.29 18.92
CA VAL A 32 5.20 3.11 19.57
C VAL A 32 5.84 2.38 20.76
N ASP A 33 5.34 1.20 21.15
CA ASP A 33 5.87 0.47 22.32
C ASP A 33 6.06 -1.03 22.05
N SER A 34 6.33 -1.39 20.79
CA SER A 34 6.72 -2.75 20.43
C SER A 34 8.10 -3.10 21.02
N PRO A 35 8.37 -4.39 21.34
CA PRO A 35 9.69 -4.81 21.81
C PRO A 35 10.83 -4.41 20.87
N ALA A 36 10.62 -4.53 19.55
CA ALA A 36 11.58 -4.12 18.52
C ALA A 36 11.85 -2.61 18.57
N TRP A 37 10.80 -1.78 18.71
CA TRP A 37 10.94 -0.34 18.84
C TRP A 37 11.69 0.06 20.12
N ARG A 38 11.35 -0.56 21.27
CA ARG A 38 12.07 -0.31 22.52
C ARG A 38 13.54 -0.70 22.41
N GLN A 39 13.85 -1.83 21.78
CA GLN A 39 15.22 -2.28 21.56
C GLN A 39 15.99 -1.30 20.67
N PHE A 40 15.38 -0.90 19.54
CA PHE A 40 15.95 0.08 18.63
C PHE A 40 16.26 1.41 19.34
N MET A 41 15.32 1.95 20.11
CA MET A 41 15.53 3.18 20.86
C MET A 41 16.47 2.99 22.07
N ALA A 42 16.52 1.82 22.70
CA ALA A 42 17.39 1.55 23.85
C ALA A 42 18.89 1.54 23.50
N THR A 43 19.24 1.23 22.24
CA THR A 43 20.62 1.37 21.76
C THR A 43 21.11 2.83 21.72
N GLN A 44 20.23 3.81 21.96
CA GLN A 44 20.59 5.22 22.01
C GLN A 44 21.33 5.68 23.28
N GLY A 45 21.65 4.81 24.27
CA GLY A 45 22.29 5.29 25.50
C GLY A 45 23.16 4.29 26.29
N LYS A 46 24.49 4.42 26.12
CA LYS A 46 25.49 4.25 27.20
C LYS A 46 26.54 5.38 27.28
N GLY A 47 26.46 6.41 26.44
CA GLY A 47 27.30 7.62 26.52
C GLY A 47 26.42 8.83 26.83
N GLY A 48 26.73 9.58 27.88
CA GLY A 48 25.89 10.63 28.47
C GLY A 48 25.78 11.94 27.70
N GLU A 49 25.48 11.92 26.40
CA GLU A 49 25.07 13.11 25.64
C GLU A 49 23.64 12.94 25.12
N ALA A 50 22.97 14.07 24.86
CA ALA A 50 21.56 14.15 24.46
C ALA A 50 21.15 13.09 23.43
N GLY A 51 19.93 12.55 23.57
CA GLY A 51 19.39 11.45 22.77
C GLY A 51 19.70 11.57 21.27
N ARG A 52 20.14 10.47 20.68
CA ARG A 52 20.58 10.36 19.29
C ARG A 52 19.41 10.76 18.36
N ALA A 53 19.54 11.83 17.59
CA ALA A 53 18.46 12.33 16.73
C ALA A 53 17.99 11.26 15.72
N THR A 54 16.69 11.24 15.42
CA THR A 54 16.06 10.24 14.53
C THR A 54 15.58 10.90 13.23
N VAL A 55 15.89 10.29 12.09
CA VAL A 55 15.48 10.72 10.75
C VAL A 55 14.45 9.75 10.19
N TYR A 56 13.33 10.27 9.69
CA TYR A 56 12.30 9.49 9.01
C TYR A 56 12.38 9.73 7.49
N LEU A 57 12.49 8.65 6.72
CA LEU A 57 12.58 8.70 5.27
C LEU A 57 11.42 7.89 4.69
N LEU A 58 10.46 8.56 4.04
CA LEU A 58 9.29 7.90 3.47
C LEU A 58 9.46 7.71 1.96
N ASP A 59 9.13 6.52 1.48
CA ASP A 59 9.09 6.20 0.05
C ASP A 59 7.76 6.67 -0.55
N GLY A 60 7.80 7.80 -1.24
CA GLY A 60 6.63 8.51 -1.76
C GLY A 60 6.02 7.81 -2.97
N THR A 61 6.83 7.43 -3.96
CA THR A 61 6.33 6.78 -5.18
C THR A 61 5.64 5.47 -4.85
N TYR A 62 6.30 4.61 -4.06
CA TYR A 62 5.73 3.33 -3.67
C TYR A 62 4.44 3.53 -2.86
N THR A 63 4.42 4.50 -1.94
CA THR A 63 3.23 4.78 -1.12
C THR A 63 2.04 5.24 -1.96
N VAL A 64 2.24 6.09 -2.97
CA VAL A 64 1.17 6.51 -3.90
C VAL A 64 0.67 5.31 -4.71
N PHE A 65 1.58 4.53 -5.28
CA PHE A 65 1.25 3.33 -6.07
C PHE A 65 0.43 2.33 -5.24
N ARG A 66 0.87 2.03 -4.01
CA ARG A 66 0.14 1.11 -3.11
C ARG A 66 -1.21 1.66 -2.70
N SER A 67 -1.30 2.96 -2.44
CA SER A 67 -2.55 3.62 -2.07
C SER A 67 -3.59 3.55 -3.19
N TYR A 68 -3.16 3.69 -4.45
CA TYR A 68 -4.04 3.60 -5.62
C TYR A 68 -4.74 2.23 -5.71
N TYR A 69 -4.03 1.13 -5.50
CA TYR A 69 -4.62 -0.21 -5.53
C TYR A 69 -5.40 -0.57 -4.25
N ALA A 70 -5.19 0.14 -3.15
CA ALA A 70 -5.83 -0.16 -1.86
C ALA A 70 -7.12 0.63 -1.62
N ILE A 71 -7.27 1.81 -2.22
CA ILE A 71 -8.39 2.73 -1.98
C ILE A 71 -9.37 2.64 -3.14
N ALA A 72 -10.66 2.56 -2.81
CA ALA A 72 -11.73 2.62 -3.81
C ALA A 72 -11.60 3.89 -4.66
N ALA A 73 -11.91 3.81 -5.95
CA ALA A 73 -11.69 4.91 -6.90
C ALA A 73 -12.36 6.22 -6.45
N LEU A 74 -11.60 7.12 -5.84
CA LEU A 74 -12.01 8.48 -5.51
C LEU A 74 -11.76 9.40 -6.69
N THR A 75 -12.67 10.34 -6.93
CA THR A 75 -12.55 11.34 -8.00
C THR A 75 -12.72 12.76 -7.47
N ALA A 76 -11.94 13.68 -8.04
CA ALA A 76 -12.11 15.11 -7.91
C ALA A 76 -13.42 15.59 -8.58
N PRO A 77 -13.89 16.83 -8.31
CA PRO A 77 -15.10 17.38 -8.94
C PRO A 77 -15.04 17.41 -10.47
N ASP A 78 -13.84 17.56 -11.04
CA ASP A 78 -13.57 17.53 -12.48
C ASP A 78 -13.44 16.11 -13.07
N GLY A 79 -13.60 15.07 -12.24
CA GLY A 79 -13.55 13.67 -12.62
C GLY A 79 -12.17 13.02 -12.56
N ARG A 80 -11.09 13.77 -12.26
CA ARG A 80 -9.73 13.19 -12.14
C ARG A 80 -9.65 12.22 -10.95
N PRO A 81 -9.02 11.03 -11.09
CA PRO A 81 -8.81 10.13 -9.97
C PRO A 81 -7.81 10.66 -8.93
N THR A 82 -8.14 10.50 -7.65
CA THR A 82 -7.37 11.05 -6.50
C THR A 82 -7.16 10.07 -5.36
N GLY A 83 -7.56 8.80 -5.52
CA GLY A 83 -7.49 7.78 -4.47
C GLY A 83 -6.09 7.50 -3.93
N GLY A 84 -5.09 7.43 -4.82
CA GLY A 84 -3.68 7.25 -4.46
C GLY A 84 -3.14 8.41 -3.63
N VAL A 85 -3.46 9.64 -4.02
CA VAL A 85 -3.08 10.87 -3.28
C VAL A 85 -3.73 10.89 -1.90
N PHE A 86 -5.01 10.50 -1.80
CA PHE A 86 -5.72 10.45 -0.51
C PHE A 86 -5.10 9.46 0.47
N GLY A 87 -4.71 8.27 0.01
CA GLY A 87 -4.03 7.27 0.83
C GLY A 87 -2.65 7.71 1.27
N PHE A 88 -1.86 8.26 0.35
CA PHE A 88 -0.56 8.85 0.63
C PHE A 88 -0.66 9.93 1.72
N LEU A 89 -1.57 10.90 1.56
CA LEU A 89 -1.83 11.95 2.55
C LEU A 89 -2.22 11.36 3.92
N SER A 90 -3.07 10.34 3.92
CA SER A 90 -3.51 9.69 5.16
C SER A 90 -2.35 9.06 5.91
N ILE A 91 -1.44 8.37 5.21
CA ILE A 91 -0.24 7.74 5.78
C ILE A 91 0.73 8.80 6.32
N VAL A 92 1.06 9.82 5.53
CA VAL A 92 2.01 10.87 5.96
C VAL A 92 1.46 11.65 7.16
N ARG A 93 0.19 12.04 7.13
CA ARG A 93 -0.43 12.76 8.26
C ARG A 93 -0.50 11.91 9.52
N LYS A 94 -0.80 10.61 9.39
CA LYS A 94 -0.76 9.67 10.51
C LYS A 94 0.65 9.61 11.11
N LEU A 95 1.66 9.41 10.28
CA LEU A 95 3.07 9.37 10.67
C LEU A 95 3.48 10.64 11.44
N LEU A 96 3.21 11.82 10.89
CA LEU A 96 3.58 13.09 11.51
C LEU A 96 2.84 13.33 12.84
N ARG A 97 1.57 12.92 12.94
CA ARG A 97 0.77 13.08 14.17
C ARG A 97 1.26 12.15 15.28
N GLU A 98 1.55 10.90 14.95
CA GLU A 98 1.82 9.84 15.94
C GLU A 98 3.30 9.73 16.29
N ARG A 99 4.20 9.89 15.30
CA ARG A 99 5.65 9.80 15.51
C ARG A 99 6.33 11.13 15.77
N ARG A 100 5.68 12.24 15.38
CA ARG A 100 6.19 13.62 15.57
C ARG A 100 7.69 13.75 15.26
N PRO A 101 8.12 13.34 14.05
CA PRO A 101 9.54 13.33 13.72
C PRO A 101 10.11 14.75 13.69
N GLU A 102 11.29 14.95 14.29
CA GLU A 102 12.03 16.20 14.15
C GLU A 102 12.64 16.35 12.75
N HIS A 103 13.10 15.23 12.18
CA HIS A 103 13.65 15.16 10.82
C HIS A 103 12.86 14.15 9.99
N PHE A 104 12.35 14.61 8.85
CA PHE A 104 11.46 13.88 7.94
C PHE A 104 11.64 14.35 6.50
N ALA A 105 11.64 13.41 5.56
CA ALA A 105 11.53 13.71 4.15
C ALA A 105 10.78 12.60 3.40
N VAL A 106 10.21 12.98 2.26
CA VAL A 106 9.58 12.05 1.31
C VAL A 106 10.46 11.95 0.07
N ALA A 107 10.88 10.75 -0.29
CA ALA A 107 11.61 10.48 -1.52
C ALA A 107 10.63 10.15 -2.66
N PHE A 108 10.86 10.72 -3.84
CA PHE A 108 10.11 10.38 -5.05
C PHE A 108 11.06 10.08 -6.20
N ASP A 109 10.64 9.17 -7.07
CA ASP A 109 11.29 8.94 -8.36
C ASP A 109 11.10 10.15 -9.28
N LEU A 110 12.03 10.32 -10.21
CA LEU A 110 11.92 11.28 -11.30
C LEU A 110 11.75 10.55 -12.63
N GLU A 111 11.14 11.23 -13.60
CA GLU A 111 11.06 10.71 -14.96
C GLU A 111 12.46 10.60 -15.60
N GLY A 112 12.67 9.52 -16.35
CA GLY A 112 13.90 9.29 -17.12
C GLY A 112 14.61 7.99 -16.74
N PRO A 113 15.65 7.62 -17.50
CA PRO A 113 16.41 6.41 -17.23
C PRO A 113 17.25 6.56 -15.96
N THR A 114 17.31 5.47 -15.21
CA THR A 114 18.13 5.31 -14.02
C THR A 114 19.48 4.68 -14.37
N HIS A 115 20.40 4.66 -13.41
CA HIS A 115 21.67 3.96 -13.55
C HIS A 115 21.49 2.44 -13.82
N ARG A 116 20.39 1.83 -13.37
CA ARG A 116 20.07 0.42 -13.65
C ARG A 116 19.70 0.19 -15.11
N ASP A 117 18.96 1.11 -15.73
CA ASP A 117 18.60 1.06 -17.15
C ASP A 117 19.84 1.14 -18.06
N LEU A 118 20.87 1.86 -17.63
CA LEU A 118 22.16 1.94 -18.34
C LEU A 118 22.95 0.63 -18.28
N VAL A 119 22.79 -0.14 -17.20
CA VAL A 119 23.46 -1.44 -17.00
C VAL A 119 22.67 -2.57 -17.66
N PHE A 120 21.33 -2.50 -17.63
CA PHE A 120 20.43 -3.48 -18.19
C PHE A 120 19.22 -2.80 -18.84
N ALA A 121 19.25 -2.68 -20.17
CA ALA A 121 18.20 -1.97 -20.92
C ALA A 121 16.81 -2.61 -20.81
N GLU A 122 16.71 -3.89 -20.46
CA GLU A 122 15.43 -4.59 -20.25
C GLU A 122 15.00 -4.57 -18.77
N TYR A 123 15.69 -3.83 -17.90
CA TYR A 123 15.28 -3.64 -16.50
C TYR A 123 13.89 -3.01 -16.45
N LYS A 124 12.99 -3.55 -15.62
CA LYS A 124 11.57 -3.15 -15.53
C LYS A 124 10.79 -3.20 -16.86
N ALA A 125 11.32 -3.83 -17.92
CA ALA A 125 10.63 -3.93 -19.21
C ALA A 125 9.35 -4.78 -19.17
N ASN A 126 9.23 -5.67 -18.18
CA ASN A 126 8.01 -6.47 -17.95
C ASN A 126 6.98 -5.74 -17.09
N ARG A 127 7.32 -4.56 -16.55
CA ARG A 127 6.40 -3.78 -15.74
C ARG A 127 5.31 -3.25 -16.66
N ALA A 128 4.06 -3.55 -16.33
CA ALA A 128 2.94 -2.91 -17.00
C ALA A 128 3.08 -1.40 -16.81
N GLU A 129 2.80 -0.63 -17.87
CA GLU A 129 2.74 0.82 -17.73
C GLU A 129 1.75 1.17 -16.62
N PRO A 130 2.12 2.09 -15.71
CA PRO A 130 1.20 2.53 -14.68
C PRO A 130 -0.11 2.99 -15.34
N PRO A 131 -1.28 2.68 -14.77
CA PRO A 131 -2.56 3.13 -15.30
C PRO A 131 -2.55 4.63 -15.62
N GLU A 132 -3.16 5.04 -16.74
CA GLU A 132 -3.16 6.44 -17.18
C GLU A 132 -3.69 7.41 -16.11
N ASP A 133 -4.56 6.92 -15.21
CA ASP A 133 -5.10 7.67 -14.10
C ASP A 133 -4.25 7.67 -12.81
N LEU A 134 -3.22 6.81 -12.73
CA LEU A 134 -2.24 6.81 -11.66
C LEU A 134 -1.11 7.80 -11.92
N VAL A 135 -0.62 7.91 -13.16
CA VAL A 135 0.53 8.77 -13.51
C VAL A 135 0.38 10.21 -12.98
N PRO A 136 -0.76 10.90 -13.17
CA PRO A 136 -0.93 12.27 -12.68
C PRO A 136 -0.89 12.39 -11.15
N GLN A 137 -1.21 11.31 -10.43
CA GLN A 137 -1.29 11.32 -8.97
C GLN A 137 0.08 11.39 -8.29
N PHE A 138 1.17 10.97 -8.96
CA PHE A 138 2.52 11.14 -8.42
C PHE A 138 2.89 12.63 -8.30
N GLU A 139 2.58 13.42 -9.32
CA GLU A 139 2.78 14.88 -9.27
C GLU A 139 1.86 15.50 -8.21
N MET A 140 0.57 15.14 -8.20
CA MET A 140 -0.36 15.62 -7.18
C MET A 140 0.14 15.33 -5.75
N ALA A 141 0.74 14.17 -5.49
CA ALA A 141 1.32 13.84 -4.19
C ALA A 141 2.55 14.70 -3.85
N ARG A 142 3.41 15.00 -4.83
CA ARG A 142 4.54 15.93 -4.67
C ARG A 142 4.04 17.34 -4.37
N ARG A 143 3.04 17.83 -5.12
CA ARG A 143 2.41 19.13 -4.87
C ARG A 143 1.73 19.17 -3.50
N ALA A 144 1.10 18.08 -3.07
CA ALA A 144 0.54 17.95 -1.74
C ALA A 144 1.62 18.10 -0.65
N CYS A 145 2.81 17.51 -0.84
CA CYS A 145 3.93 17.71 0.07
C CYS A 145 4.34 19.18 0.12
N GLU A 146 4.46 19.85 -1.02
CA GLU A 146 4.87 21.25 -1.09
C GLU A 146 3.90 22.18 -0.32
N VAL A 147 2.59 22.09 -0.59
CA VAL A 147 1.59 22.94 0.08
C VAL A 147 1.45 22.61 1.56
N MET A 148 1.76 21.38 1.97
CA MET A 148 1.78 20.98 3.38
C MET A 148 3.10 21.31 4.09
N GLY A 149 4.11 21.79 3.37
CA GLY A 149 5.43 22.09 3.92
C GLY A 149 6.26 20.84 4.26
N TRP A 150 6.03 19.72 3.58
CA TRP A 150 6.77 18.48 3.78
C TRP A 150 7.99 18.41 2.85
N PRO A 151 9.20 18.19 3.40
CA PRO A 151 10.42 18.12 2.59
C PRO A 151 10.36 16.97 1.58
N VAL A 152 10.65 17.27 0.32
CA VAL A 152 10.73 16.30 -0.78
C VAL A 152 12.18 16.19 -1.25
N LEU A 153 12.64 14.95 -1.45
CA LEU A 153 13.98 14.65 -1.95
C LEU A 153 13.87 13.74 -3.18
N SER A 154 14.72 14.00 -4.17
CA SER A 154 14.76 13.24 -5.43
C SER A 154 16.11 13.48 -6.11
N ALA A 155 16.55 12.55 -6.94
CA ALA A 155 17.79 12.67 -7.70
C ALA A 155 17.64 12.13 -9.12
N GLU A 156 18.09 12.91 -10.12
CA GLU A 156 18.05 12.47 -11.52
C GLU A 156 18.96 11.24 -11.72
N GLY A 157 18.47 10.23 -12.43
CA GLY A 157 19.22 8.99 -12.70
C GLY A 157 19.24 7.98 -11.54
N PHE A 158 18.54 8.25 -10.44
CA PHE A 158 18.44 7.39 -9.27
C PHE A 158 16.98 7.18 -8.86
N GLU A 159 16.70 6.02 -8.28
CA GLU A 159 15.37 5.71 -7.76
C GLU A 159 15.21 6.28 -6.34
N ALA A 160 13.97 6.40 -5.88
CA ALA A 160 13.65 6.81 -4.52
C ALA A 160 14.38 5.94 -3.48
N ASP A 161 14.52 4.65 -3.75
CA ASP A 161 15.24 3.69 -2.90
C ASP A 161 16.72 4.05 -2.72
N ASP A 162 17.39 4.47 -3.80
CA ASP A 162 18.79 4.86 -3.76
C ASP A 162 18.97 6.19 -3.02
N VAL A 163 18.01 7.12 -3.17
CA VAL A 163 17.97 8.38 -2.40
C VAL A 163 17.81 8.08 -0.92
N ILE A 164 16.89 7.20 -0.54
CA ILE A 164 16.67 6.78 0.85
C ILE A 164 17.92 6.12 1.41
N ALA A 165 18.51 5.16 0.71
CA ALA A 165 19.72 4.47 1.15
C ALA A 165 20.88 5.43 1.37
N THR A 166 21.11 6.34 0.42
CA THR A 166 22.16 7.36 0.51
C THR A 166 21.99 8.23 1.75
N LEU A 167 20.78 8.72 2.03
CA LEU A 167 20.48 9.54 3.21
C LEU A 167 20.57 8.73 4.50
N ALA A 168 20.14 7.47 4.49
CA ALA A 168 20.24 6.59 5.63
C ALA A 168 21.71 6.36 6.03
N ARG A 169 22.60 6.09 5.06
CA ARG A 169 24.05 6.00 5.29
C ARG A 169 24.61 7.30 5.87
N GLN A 170 24.30 8.45 5.25
CA GLN A 170 24.79 9.74 5.75
C GLN A 170 24.29 10.06 7.17
N ALA A 171 23.08 9.64 7.54
CA ALA A 171 22.53 9.84 8.88
C ALA A 171 23.20 8.91 9.91
N THR A 172 23.35 7.63 9.59
CA THR A 172 24.01 6.66 10.48
C THR A 172 25.49 7.01 10.70
N GLU A 173 26.20 7.47 9.68
CA GLU A 173 27.59 7.99 9.79
C GLU A 173 27.70 9.21 10.72
N ARG A 174 26.66 10.04 10.79
CA ARG A 174 26.56 11.15 11.76
C ARG A 174 26.09 10.70 13.15
N GLY A 175 26.03 9.39 13.37
CA GLY A 175 25.58 8.83 14.62
C GLY A 175 24.11 9.13 14.86
N MET A 176 23.22 9.04 13.86
CA MET A 176 21.77 9.17 14.03
C MET A 176 21.08 7.80 13.97
N LYS A 177 19.78 7.77 14.27
CA LYS A 177 18.91 6.61 13.97
C LYS A 177 18.05 6.92 12.75
N VAL A 178 17.71 5.91 11.96
CA VAL A 178 16.90 6.07 10.74
C VAL A 178 15.68 5.16 10.79
N VAL A 179 14.53 5.71 10.44
CA VAL A 179 13.28 4.97 10.24
C VAL A 179 12.86 5.14 8.79
N ILE A 180 12.97 4.06 8.02
CA ILE A 180 12.50 4.03 6.62
C ILE A 180 11.02 3.64 6.63
N VAL A 181 10.16 4.47 6.06
CA VAL A 181 8.71 4.24 6.00
C VAL A 181 8.35 3.72 4.62
N THR A 182 8.19 2.41 4.50
CA THR A 182 7.86 1.72 3.24
C THR A 182 7.20 0.37 3.53
N ALA A 183 6.47 -0.16 2.55
CA ALA A 183 6.12 -1.58 2.54
C ALA A 183 6.92 -2.39 1.50
N ASP A 184 7.80 -1.72 0.75
CA ASP A 184 8.72 -2.39 -0.16
C ASP A 184 9.73 -3.23 0.61
N LYS A 185 9.86 -4.49 0.20
CA LYS A 185 10.72 -5.47 0.86
C LYS A 185 12.17 -5.32 0.43
N ASP A 186 12.44 -4.67 -0.70
CA ASP A 186 13.80 -4.52 -1.21
C ASP A 186 14.63 -3.61 -0.31
N LEU A 187 13.99 -2.59 0.27
CA LEU A 187 14.57 -1.71 1.29
C LEU A 187 14.89 -2.41 2.62
N TYR A 188 14.46 -3.67 2.83
CA TYR A 188 14.79 -4.41 4.06
C TYR A 188 16.28 -4.78 4.11
N GLN A 189 16.98 -4.74 2.96
CA GLN A 189 18.43 -4.91 2.90
C GLN A 189 19.21 -3.81 3.63
N LEU A 190 18.57 -2.66 3.91
CA LEU A 190 19.17 -1.52 4.59
C LEU A 190 19.04 -1.59 6.12
N VAL A 191 18.28 -2.54 6.66
CA VAL A 191 18.03 -2.65 8.10
C VAL A 191 19.29 -3.10 8.84
N ASP A 192 19.62 -2.41 9.93
CA ASP A 192 20.74 -2.75 10.81
C ASP A 192 20.44 -2.29 12.25
N ASP A 193 21.48 -2.11 13.07
CA ASP A 193 21.31 -1.64 14.45
C ASP A 193 20.83 -0.17 14.52
N ASP A 194 21.17 0.66 13.52
CA ASP A 194 20.85 2.09 13.44
C ASP A 194 19.72 2.43 12.44
N VAL A 195 19.30 1.49 11.60
CA VAL A 195 18.22 1.62 10.61
C VAL A 195 17.12 0.57 10.82
N VAL A 196 15.86 1.01 10.91
CA VAL A 196 14.68 0.12 10.92
C VAL A 196 13.69 0.50 9.84
N VAL A 197 12.86 -0.45 9.42
CA VAL A 197 11.72 -0.19 8.54
C VAL A 197 10.41 -0.12 9.34
N LEU A 198 9.62 0.91 9.09
CA LEU A 198 8.23 1.04 9.55
C LEU A 198 7.30 0.73 8.37
N ASN A 199 6.55 -0.37 8.46
CA ASN A 199 5.62 -0.79 7.41
C ASN A 199 4.19 -0.33 7.71
N PRO A 200 3.69 0.75 7.06
CA PRO A 200 2.35 1.28 7.33
C PRO A 200 1.22 0.34 6.87
N SER A 201 1.49 -0.60 5.96
CA SER A 201 0.50 -1.55 5.45
C SER A 201 0.25 -2.74 6.39
N LYS A 202 1.09 -2.95 7.40
CA LYS A 202 1.00 -4.06 8.35
C LYS A 202 0.88 -3.57 9.79
N ASP A 203 -0.13 -2.74 10.06
CA ASP A 203 -0.40 -2.18 11.38
C ASP A 203 0.86 -1.51 11.99
N ASP A 204 1.54 -0.70 11.19
CA ASP A 204 2.78 -0.01 11.56
C ASP A 204 3.89 -0.95 12.10
N ARG A 205 3.97 -2.18 11.58
CA ARG A 205 5.01 -3.15 11.98
C ARG A 205 6.40 -2.54 11.80
N ILE A 206 7.16 -2.53 12.89
CA ILE A 206 8.60 -2.24 12.88
C ILE A 206 9.37 -3.50 12.52
N LEU A 207 10.30 -3.38 11.58
CA LEU A 207 11.22 -4.42 11.15
C LEU A 207 12.63 -3.98 11.52
N ASP A 208 13.13 -4.61 12.58
CA ASP A 208 14.53 -4.65 12.98
C ASP A 208 15.23 -5.86 12.33
N PRO A 209 16.54 -6.11 12.58
CA PRO A 209 17.22 -7.24 11.97
C PRO A 209 16.53 -8.60 12.22
N ALA A 210 15.96 -8.81 13.41
CA ALA A 210 15.23 -10.02 13.74
C ALA A 210 13.90 -10.13 12.96
N GLY A 211 13.18 -9.01 12.80
CA GLY A 211 12.00 -8.94 11.96
C GLY A 211 12.27 -9.24 10.49
N VAL A 212 13.41 -8.79 9.96
CA VAL A 212 13.86 -9.12 8.60
C VAL A 212 14.20 -10.61 8.49
N GLU A 213 14.89 -11.18 9.49
CA GLU A 213 15.16 -12.62 9.56
C GLU A 213 13.88 -13.46 9.60
N GLU A 214 12.83 -13.02 10.28
CA GLU A 214 11.53 -13.68 10.25
C GLU A 214 10.92 -13.66 8.84
N VAL A 215 11.01 -12.52 8.16
CA VAL A 215 10.43 -12.32 6.82
C VAL A 215 11.20 -13.05 5.73
N PHE A 216 12.52 -13.11 5.80
CA PHE A 216 13.40 -13.62 4.74
C PHE A 216 14.19 -14.89 5.12
N GLY A 217 14.19 -15.31 6.39
CA GLY A 217 14.98 -16.45 6.86
C GLY A 217 16.49 -16.21 6.88
N VAL A 218 16.93 -14.98 6.63
CA VAL A 218 18.34 -14.54 6.59
C VAL A 218 18.46 -13.11 7.13
N PRO A 219 19.63 -12.71 7.66
CA PRO A 219 19.85 -11.34 8.14
C PRO A 219 19.73 -10.31 7.01
N PRO A 220 19.46 -9.02 7.32
CA PRO A 220 19.34 -7.94 6.34
C PRO A 220 20.45 -7.90 5.29
N CYS A 221 21.71 -8.06 5.71
CA CYS A 221 22.88 -8.06 4.83
C CYS A 221 22.90 -9.19 3.79
N ARG A 222 21.97 -10.15 3.86
CA ARG A 222 21.79 -11.26 2.92
C ARG A 222 20.47 -11.24 2.18
N VAL A 223 19.61 -10.24 2.41
CA VAL A 223 18.37 -10.08 1.65
C VAL A 223 18.67 -9.98 0.15
N VAL A 224 19.72 -9.23 -0.21
CA VAL A 224 20.17 -9.10 -1.60
C VAL A 224 20.54 -10.44 -2.25
N ASP A 225 21.14 -11.37 -1.49
CA ASP A 225 21.48 -12.71 -1.98
C ASP A 225 20.21 -13.55 -2.21
N VAL A 226 19.17 -13.38 -1.40
CA VAL A 226 17.87 -14.05 -1.63
C VAL A 226 17.25 -13.52 -2.92
N LEU A 227 17.15 -12.20 -3.06
CA LEU A 227 16.57 -11.55 -4.25
C LEU A 227 17.34 -11.93 -5.53
N ALA A 228 18.67 -11.99 -5.46
CA ALA A 228 19.53 -12.40 -6.58
C ALA A 228 19.30 -13.86 -7.02
N LEU A 229 18.97 -14.76 -6.09
CA LEU A 229 18.69 -16.16 -6.40
C LEU A 229 17.27 -16.36 -6.95
N VAL A 230 16.30 -15.65 -6.38
CA VAL A 230 14.88 -15.78 -6.75
C VAL A 230 14.60 -15.07 -8.07
N GLY A 231 15.22 -13.92 -8.30
CA GLY A 231 14.86 -12.98 -9.35
C GLY A 231 13.53 -12.28 -9.06
N ASP A 232 13.15 -11.40 -9.97
CA ASP A 232 11.87 -10.72 -9.98
C ASP A 232 11.38 -10.61 -11.42
N LYS A 233 10.25 -11.25 -11.73
CA LYS A 233 9.68 -11.20 -13.06
C LYS A 233 9.14 -9.82 -13.41
N VAL A 234 8.62 -9.07 -12.44
CA VAL A 234 8.03 -7.74 -12.64
C VAL A 234 9.12 -6.76 -13.07
N ASP A 235 10.24 -6.77 -12.36
CA ASP A 235 11.39 -5.90 -12.66
C ASP A 235 12.36 -6.51 -13.70
N ASN A 236 12.00 -7.65 -14.29
CA ASN A 236 12.80 -8.42 -15.23
C ASN A 236 14.20 -8.81 -14.69
N VAL A 237 14.31 -9.02 -13.38
CA VAL A 237 15.51 -9.56 -12.74
C VAL A 237 15.51 -11.09 -12.92
N PRO A 238 16.52 -11.68 -13.59
CA PRO A 238 16.42 -13.05 -14.10
C PRO A 238 16.52 -14.14 -13.03
N GLY A 239 17.25 -13.92 -11.92
CA GLY A 239 17.41 -14.92 -10.85
C GLY A 239 18.18 -16.17 -11.27
N VAL A 240 18.04 -17.27 -10.53
CA VAL A 240 18.58 -18.60 -10.90
C VAL A 240 17.44 -19.57 -11.22
N PRO A 241 17.38 -20.12 -12.45
CA PRO A 241 16.31 -21.03 -12.84
C PRO A 241 16.17 -22.23 -11.89
N GLY A 242 14.93 -22.48 -11.45
CA GLY A 242 14.61 -23.60 -10.56
C GLY A 242 14.87 -23.34 -9.07
N ILE A 243 15.31 -22.13 -8.68
CA ILE A 243 15.47 -21.73 -7.29
C ILE A 243 14.43 -20.66 -6.93
N GLY A 244 13.32 -21.08 -6.34
CA GLY A 244 12.33 -20.15 -5.79
C GLY A 244 12.67 -19.70 -4.36
N ASP A 245 11.86 -18.79 -3.81
CA ASP A 245 12.02 -18.17 -2.47
C ASP A 245 12.40 -19.17 -1.37
N LYS A 246 11.58 -20.21 -1.14
CA LYS A 246 11.86 -21.26 -0.13
C LYS A 246 13.21 -21.96 -0.34
N GLY A 247 13.61 -22.15 -1.60
CA GLY A 247 14.88 -22.76 -1.98
C GLY A 247 16.06 -21.86 -1.67
N ALA A 248 16.00 -20.60 -2.09
CA ALA A 248 17.02 -19.58 -1.84
C ALA A 248 17.30 -19.41 -0.34
N ARG A 249 16.25 -19.22 0.45
CA ARG A 249 16.37 -19.05 1.91
C ARG A 249 17.00 -20.25 2.60
N ARG A 250 16.55 -21.47 2.26
CA ARG A 250 17.13 -22.72 2.81
C ARG A 250 18.62 -22.83 2.49
N LEU A 251 19.00 -22.50 1.27
CA LEU A 251 20.39 -22.55 0.81
C LEU A 251 21.23 -21.50 1.56
N LEU A 252 20.80 -20.25 1.62
CA LEU A 252 21.55 -19.18 2.30
C LEU A 252 21.63 -19.38 3.81
N ALA A 253 20.57 -19.89 4.44
CA ALA A 253 20.60 -20.23 5.87
C ALA A 253 21.67 -21.30 6.19
N ARG A 254 21.92 -22.24 5.27
CA ARG A 254 22.91 -23.31 5.45
C ARG A 254 24.32 -22.91 5.01
N TYR A 255 24.45 -22.27 3.86
CA TYR A 255 25.74 -22.06 3.19
C TYR A 255 26.27 -20.62 3.31
N GLY A 256 25.47 -19.69 3.84
CA GLY A 256 25.90 -18.33 4.12
C GLY A 256 25.54 -17.36 3.00
N THR A 257 26.45 -17.17 2.05
CA THR A 257 26.38 -16.12 1.01
C THR A 257 26.14 -16.68 -0.38
N LEU A 258 25.73 -15.82 -1.31
CA LEU A 258 25.65 -16.17 -2.73
C LEU A 258 27.00 -16.67 -3.27
N ASP A 259 28.11 -16.01 -2.94
CA ASP A 259 29.44 -16.42 -3.40
C ASP A 259 29.80 -17.84 -2.95
N ALA A 260 29.50 -18.19 -1.70
CA ALA A 260 29.70 -19.54 -1.17
C ALA A 260 28.82 -20.60 -1.89
N LEU A 261 27.58 -20.24 -2.24
CA LEU A 261 26.69 -21.11 -3.01
C LEU A 261 27.22 -21.34 -4.43
N LEU A 262 27.71 -20.29 -5.08
CA LEU A 262 28.26 -20.36 -6.43
C LEU A 262 29.58 -21.16 -6.46
N GLU A 263 30.45 -20.98 -5.47
CA GLU A 263 31.68 -21.79 -5.31
C GLU A 263 31.37 -23.28 -5.08
N ARG A 264 30.40 -23.56 -4.20
CA ARG A 264 29.96 -24.94 -3.96
C ARG A 264 29.32 -25.54 -5.21
N GLY A 265 28.48 -24.78 -5.93
CA GLY A 265 27.89 -25.18 -7.20
C GLY A 265 28.96 -25.56 -8.23
N GLN A 266 29.97 -24.71 -8.37
CA GLN A 266 31.10 -24.96 -9.28
C GLN A 266 31.87 -26.24 -8.90
N SER A 267 32.19 -26.43 -7.62
CA SER A 267 32.82 -27.68 -7.14
C SER A 267 31.92 -28.90 -7.40
N PHE A 268 30.61 -28.76 -7.27
CA PHE A 268 29.67 -29.84 -7.57
C PHE A 268 29.58 -30.15 -9.06
N LYS A 269 29.64 -29.15 -9.94
CA LYS A 269 29.65 -29.36 -11.39
C LYS A 269 30.90 -30.12 -11.84
N GLU A 270 32.07 -29.77 -11.30
CA GLU A 270 33.31 -30.50 -11.54
C GLU A 270 33.21 -31.97 -11.08
N LEU A 271 32.68 -32.19 -9.86
CA LEU A 271 32.39 -33.52 -9.34
C LEU A 271 31.45 -34.30 -10.29
N TRP A 272 30.37 -33.65 -10.73
CA TRP A 272 29.31 -34.29 -11.51
C TRP A 272 29.80 -34.76 -12.89
N VAL A 273 30.57 -33.92 -13.59
CA VAL A 273 31.16 -34.26 -14.89
C VAL A 273 32.14 -35.42 -14.76
N ALA A 274 33.00 -35.41 -13.73
CA ALA A 274 33.93 -36.51 -13.49
C ALA A 274 33.19 -37.81 -13.10
N HIS A 275 32.12 -37.69 -12.32
CA HIS A 275 31.24 -38.80 -11.96
C HIS A 275 30.58 -39.45 -13.18
N GLU A 276 30.02 -38.67 -14.11
CA GLU A 276 29.37 -39.21 -15.32
C GLU A 276 30.39 -39.94 -16.22
N ARG A 277 31.59 -39.35 -16.38
CA ARG A 277 32.70 -40.02 -17.08
C ARG A 277 33.11 -41.33 -16.40
N ALA A 278 33.19 -41.35 -15.06
CA ALA A 278 33.55 -42.54 -14.30
C ALA A 278 32.47 -43.64 -14.40
N LEU A 279 31.18 -43.27 -14.43
CA LEU A 279 30.09 -44.22 -14.66
C LEU A 279 30.14 -44.80 -16.08
N ALA A 280 30.37 -43.98 -17.10
CA ALA A 280 30.46 -44.43 -18.48
C ALA A 280 31.66 -45.38 -18.70
N ALA A 281 32.81 -45.07 -18.10
CA ALA A 281 34.01 -45.89 -18.16
C ALA A 281 34.00 -47.11 -17.23
N LEU A 282 32.96 -47.29 -16.40
CA LEU A 282 32.92 -48.34 -15.39
C LEU A 282 32.97 -49.75 -16.01
N ASP A 283 32.34 -49.92 -17.18
CA ASP A 283 32.23 -51.20 -17.88
C ASP A 283 33.44 -51.57 -18.75
N GLU A 284 34.21 -50.59 -19.18
CA GLU A 284 35.44 -50.78 -19.96
C GLU A 284 36.69 -50.81 -19.07
N GLY A 285 36.66 -50.07 -17.95
CA GLY A 285 37.77 -49.97 -17.00
C GLY A 285 38.97 -49.22 -17.58
N GLY A 286 40.18 -49.59 -17.13
CA GLY A 286 41.44 -49.10 -17.70
C GLY A 286 41.76 -47.63 -17.39
N GLU A 287 42.57 -47.02 -18.26
CA GLU A 287 43.10 -45.65 -18.07
C GLU A 287 42.00 -44.59 -18.04
N ALA A 288 40.93 -44.75 -18.82
CA ALA A 288 39.81 -43.81 -18.87
C ALA A 288 39.07 -43.74 -17.52
N LEU A 289 38.84 -44.89 -16.87
CA LEU A 289 38.25 -44.94 -15.53
C LEU A 289 39.19 -44.35 -14.48
N ALA A 290 40.49 -44.68 -14.54
CA ALA A 290 41.48 -44.14 -13.61
C ALA A 290 41.57 -42.61 -13.70
N ALA A 291 41.58 -42.05 -14.91
CA ALA A 291 41.59 -40.61 -15.15
C ALA A 291 40.31 -39.93 -14.63
N ALA A 292 39.14 -40.49 -14.91
CA ALA A 292 37.87 -39.93 -14.43
C ALA A 292 37.76 -39.95 -12.90
N LEU A 293 38.25 -41.01 -12.25
CA LEU A 293 38.32 -41.05 -10.78
C LEU A 293 39.29 -40.00 -10.24
N ALA A 294 40.47 -39.83 -10.87
CA ALA A 294 41.46 -38.83 -10.45
C ALA A 294 40.88 -37.41 -10.50
N ASP A 295 40.16 -37.07 -11.58
CA ASP A 295 39.45 -35.80 -11.75
C ASP A 295 38.35 -35.62 -10.70
N LEU A 296 37.70 -36.72 -10.28
CA LEU A 296 36.62 -36.71 -9.29
C LEU A 296 37.12 -36.41 -7.86
N ALA A 297 38.32 -36.85 -7.50
CA ALA A 297 38.77 -36.83 -6.12
C ALA A 297 38.91 -35.43 -5.51
N GLY A 298 39.46 -34.48 -6.26
CA GLY A 298 39.67 -33.11 -5.79
C GLY A 298 38.36 -32.41 -5.38
N PRO A 299 37.38 -32.28 -6.30
CA PRO A 299 36.07 -31.71 -6.01
C PRO A 299 35.32 -32.46 -4.90
N ALA A 300 35.40 -33.79 -4.89
CA ALA A 300 34.78 -34.61 -3.84
C ALA A 300 35.35 -34.31 -2.44
N ARG A 301 36.67 -34.15 -2.29
CA ARG A 301 37.29 -33.77 -0.99
C ARG A 301 36.81 -32.41 -0.51
N ARG A 302 36.82 -31.39 -1.38
CA ARG A 302 36.35 -30.03 -1.03
C ARG A 302 34.91 -30.04 -0.53
N LEU A 303 34.03 -30.77 -1.21
CA LEU A 303 32.64 -30.91 -0.81
C LEU A 303 32.48 -31.71 0.49
N ALA A 304 33.27 -32.77 0.70
CA ALA A 304 33.27 -33.52 1.94
C ALA A 304 33.71 -32.68 3.15
N GLU A 305 34.78 -31.91 3.00
CA GLU A 305 35.29 -31.00 4.03
C GLU A 305 34.27 -29.91 4.36
N LEU A 306 33.63 -29.32 3.34
CA LEU A 306 32.58 -28.33 3.53
C LEU A 306 31.39 -28.90 4.30
N GLU A 307 30.84 -30.03 3.88
CA GLU A 307 29.66 -30.63 4.52
C GLU A 307 29.99 -31.14 5.93
N THR A 308 31.23 -31.57 6.18
CA THR A 308 31.73 -31.93 7.52
C THR A 308 31.71 -30.70 8.43
N ARG A 309 32.22 -29.56 7.95
CA ARG A 309 32.24 -28.30 8.70
C ARG A 309 30.84 -27.77 9.00
N LEU A 310 29.92 -27.86 8.05
CA LEU A 310 28.52 -27.42 8.23
C LEU A 310 27.72 -28.35 9.14
N GLY A 311 28.06 -29.65 9.16
CA GLY A 311 27.44 -30.62 10.04
C GLY A 311 25.93 -30.81 9.82
N GLY A 312 25.26 -31.26 10.89
CA GLY A 312 23.85 -31.69 10.86
C GLY A 312 23.66 -33.07 10.22
N ALA A 313 22.43 -33.59 10.27
CA ALA A 313 22.11 -34.92 9.73
C ALA A 313 22.33 -35.00 8.21
N GLU A 314 21.94 -33.96 7.47
CA GLU A 314 22.18 -33.85 6.02
C GLU A 314 23.68 -33.73 5.71
N GLY A 315 24.41 -32.87 6.42
CA GLY A 315 25.86 -32.66 6.19
C GLY A 315 26.69 -33.91 6.45
N ARG A 316 26.41 -34.66 7.53
CA ARG A 316 27.09 -35.93 7.79
C ARG A 316 26.88 -36.94 6.66
N LEU A 317 25.64 -37.09 6.19
CA LEU A 317 25.33 -38.00 5.08
C LEU A 317 26.02 -37.58 3.78
N LEU A 318 26.03 -36.30 3.45
CA LEU A 318 26.69 -35.78 2.24
C LEU A 318 28.22 -35.89 2.35
N ALA A 319 28.79 -35.55 3.50
CA ALA A 319 30.21 -35.65 3.78
C ALA A 319 30.72 -37.09 3.61
N GLU A 320 30.01 -38.08 4.18
CA GLU A 320 30.35 -39.50 4.03
C GLU A 320 30.37 -39.93 2.56
N ARG A 321 29.40 -39.46 1.76
CA ARG A 321 29.30 -39.80 0.34
C ARG A 321 30.40 -39.17 -0.49
N PHE A 322 30.66 -37.89 -0.27
CA PHE A 322 31.72 -37.18 -0.97
C PHE A 322 33.10 -37.71 -0.55
N ALA A 323 33.31 -38.06 0.73
CA ALA A 323 34.54 -38.70 1.19
C ALA A 323 34.74 -40.08 0.55
N ALA A 324 33.69 -40.91 0.49
CA ALA A 324 33.76 -42.22 -0.17
C ALA A 324 34.11 -42.10 -1.66
N ALA A 325 33.59 -41.07 -2.34
CA ALA A 325 33.92 -40.80 -3.73
C ALA A 325 35.36 -40.27 -3.88
N ALA A 326 35.82 -39.41 -2.98
CA ALA A 326 37.20 -38.92 -2.95
C ALA A 326 38.24 -40.04 -2.77
N GLU A 327 37.97 -41.00 -1.89
CA GLU A 327 38.83 -42.16 -1.63
C GLU A 327 38.76 -43.22 -2.75
N ALA A 328 37.80 -43.13 -3.66
CA ALA A 328 37.59 -44.14 -4.70
C ALA A 328 38.81 -44.27 -5.62
N VAL A 329 39.59 -43.21 -5.82
CA VAL A 329 40.87 -43.23 -6.55
C VAL A 329 41.88 -44.12 -5.85
N ASP A 330 42.12 -43.85 -4.56
CA ASP A 330 43.16 -44.53 -3.78
C ASP A 330 42.81 -46.00 -3.55
N ARG A 331 41.51 -46.31 -3.54
CA ARG A 331 40.97 -47.66 -3.31
C ARG A 331 40.57 -48.37 -4.60
N ALA A 332 40.75 -47.77 -5.77
CA ALA A 332 40.28 -48.32 -7.04
C ALA A 332 40.83 -49.74 -7.30
N ALA A 333 42.10 -49.98 -6.95
CA ALA A 333 42.74 -51.30 -7.09
C ALA A 333 42.19 -52.37 -6.12
N LEU A 334 41.54 -51.95 -5.02
CA LEU A 334 41.02 -52.81 -3.96
C LEU A 334 39.50 -53.02 -4.05
N LEU A 335 38.79 -52.19 -4.81
CA LEU A 335 37.34 -52.24 -4.94
C LEU A 335 36.91 -53.06 -6.17
N ASN A 336 35.96 -53.97 -5.99
CA ASN A 336 35.31 -54.62 -7.14
C ASN A 336 34.38 -53.64 -7.88
N ARG A 337 34.11 -53.91 -9.17
CA ARG A 337 33.25 -53.07 -10.04
C ARG A 337 31.89 -52.74 -9.40
N ARG A 338 31.26 -53.71 -8.74
CA ARG A 338 29.95 -53.52 -8.09
C ARG A 338 30.02 -52.48 -6.97
N SER A 339 31.10 -52.49 -6.18
CA SER A 339 31.31 -51.57 -5.05
C SER A 339 31.61 -50.16 -5.55
N LEU A 340 32.49 -50.01 -6.54
CA LEU A 340 32.79 -48.72 -7.16
C LEU A 340 31.54 -48.10 -7.82
N GLY A 341 30.79 -48.89 -8.58
CA GLY A 341 29.54 -48.45 -9.19
C GLY A 341 28.45 -48.11 -8.16
N LYS A 342 28.52 -48.63 -6.92
CA LYS A 342 27.64 -48.21 -5.84
C LYS A 342 28.01 -46.81 -5.33
N ILE A 343 29.31 -46.55 -5.09
CA ILE A 343 29.81 -45.25 -4.64
C ILE A 343 29.43 -44.14 -5.62
N LEU A 344 29.66 -44.36 -6.92
CA LEU A 344 29.31 -43.40 -7.96
C LEU A 344 27.80 -43.11 -7.97
N ARG A 345 26.95 -44.15 -8.05
CA ARG A 345 25.48 -43.98 -8.03
C ARG A 345 24.92 -43.41 -6.74
N ASP A 346 25.64 -43.50 -5.62
CA ASP A 346 25.22 -42.86 -4.37
C ASP A 346 25.37 -41.33 -4.42
N LEU A 347 26.19 -40.78 -5.35
CA LEU A 347 26.27 -39.33 -5.64
C LEU A 347 25.02 -38.80 -6.35
N GLU A 348 24.24 -39.64 -7.03
CA GLU A 348 22.99 -39.22 -7.67
C GLU A 348 21.83 -39.06 -6.67
N LYS A 349 21.96 -39.67 -5.49
CA LYS A 349 20.90 -39.70 -4.48
C LYS A 349 21.02 -38.48 -3.59
N LYS A 350 19.93 -37.75 -3.33
CA LYS A 350 19.84 -36.74 -2.26
C LYS A 350 20.95 -35.66 -2.25
N THR A 351 21.70 -35.49 -3.34
CA THR A 351 22.73 -34.44 -3.49
C THR A 351 22.18 -33.14 -4.05
N GLN A 352 20.91 -33.14 -4.48
CA GLN A 352 20.25 -31.99 -5.11
C GLN A 352 20.95 -31.54 -6.40
N ALA A 353 21.44 -32.49 -7.21
CA ALA A 353 22.28 -32.22 -8.39
C ALA A 353 21.73 -31.11 -9.29
N LYS A 354 20.42 -31.12 -9.59
CA LYS A 354 19.76 -30.08 -10.41
C LYS A 354 19.98 -28.66 -9.88
N VAL A 355 19.94 -28.46 -8.56
CA VAL A 355 20.11 -27.14 -7.92
C VAL A 355 21.55 -26.66 -8.06
N TRP A 356 22.52 -27.53 -7.79
CA TRP A 356 23.93 -27.17 -7.84
C TRP A 356 24.45 -26.97 -9.25
N LEU A 357 23.96 -27.75 -10.20
CA LEU A 357 24.22 -27.54 -11.62
C LEU A 357 23.59 -26.22 -12.08
N ALA A 358 22.34 -25.93 -11.71
CA ALA A 358 21.72 -24.64 -12.02
C ALA A 358 22.52 -23.44 -11.47
N LEU A 359 23.00 -23.51 -10.23
CA LEU A 359 23.87 -22.47 -9.64
C LEU A 359 25.19 -22.30 -10.41
N ALA A 360 25.83 -23.41 -10.80
CA ALA A 360 27.09 -23.36 -11.53
C ALA A 360 26.90 -22.82 -12.96
N ASP A 361 25.83 -23.26 -13.64
CA ASP A 361 25.52 -22.89 -15.02
C ASP A 361 25.04 -21.44 -15.14
N ASN A 362 24.45 -20.88 -14.08
CA ASN A 362 23.89 -19.53 -14.06
C ASN A 362 24.70 -18.59 -13.14
N ARG A 363 26.00 -18.84 -12.93
CA ARG A 363 26.85 -18.05 -12.04
C ARG A 363 26.85 -16.56 -12.39
N GLU A 364 27.09 -16.23 -13.65
CA GLU A 364 27.15 -14.84 -14.12
C GLU A 364 25.77 -14.16 -13.99
N GLN A 365 24.69 -14.88 -14.31
CA GLN A 365 23.32 -14.38 -14.17
C GLN A 365 22.93 -14.09 -12.72
N ALA A 366 23.36 -14.93 -11.76
CA ALA A 366 23.12 -14.70 -10.34
C ALA A 366 23.88 -13.48 -9.82
N LEU A 367 25.14 -13.31 -10.24
CA LEU A 367 25.96 -12.14 -9.90
C LEU A 367 25.39 -10.85 -10.50
N PHE A 368 24.90 -10.93 -11.73
CA PHE A 368 24.22 -9.82 -12.40
C PHE A 368 22.90 -9.47 -11.72
N SER A 369 22.10 -10.46 -11.35
CA SER A 369 20.87 -10.25 -10.57
C SER A 369 21.18 -9.59 -9.22
N ARG A 370 22.26 -10.00 -8.54
CA ARG A 370 22.76 -9.34 -7.32
C ARG A 370 23.09 -7.87 -7.56
N GLN A 371 23.74 -7.55 -8.68
CA GLN A 371 24.05 -6.16 -9.03
C GLN A 371 22.78 -5.32 -9.22
N LEU A 372 21.75 -5.85 -9.90
CA LEU A 372 20.51 -5.12 -10.16
C LEU A 372 19.70 -4.86 -8.89
N VAL A 373 19.58 -5.84 -8.00
CA VAL A 373 18.79 -5.74 -6.76
C VAL A 373 19.53 -5.05 -5.60
N THR A 374 20.83 -4.77 -5.77
CA THR A 374 21.60 -4.02 -4.77
C THR A 374 21.21 -2.54 -4.85
N ILE A 375 20.79 -1.97 -3.73
CA ILE A 375 20.47 -0.54 -3.66
C ILE A 375 21.77 0.28 -3.63
N SER A 376 21.79 1.37 -4.41
CA SER A 376 22.93 2.28 -4.48
C SER A 376 22.91 3.29 -3.35
N PHE A 377 24.08 3.66 -2.85
CA PHE A 377 24.25 4.71 -1.85
C PHE A 377 24.85 6.00 -2.45
N ASP A 378 24.91 6.08 -3.78
CA ASP A 378 25.68 7.10 -4.50
C ASP A 378 24.79 8.16 -5.16
N ALA A 379 23.52 8.26 -4.74
CA ALA A 379 22.64 9.32 -5.21
C ALA A 379 23.23 10.71 -4.83
N PRO A 380 23.22 11.71 -5.71
CA PRO A 380 23.81 13.04 -5.48
C PRO A 380 22.96 13.92 -4.54
N VAL A 381 22.60 13.40 -3.38
CA VAL A 381 21.81 14.07 -2.34
C VAL A 381 22.64 14.24 -1.08
N SER A 382 22.36 15.29 -0.31
CA SER A 382 23.05 15.59 0.95
C SER A 382 22.05 15.68 2.09
N LEU A 383 22.39 15.05 3.21
CA LEU A 383 21.60 15.10 4.44
C LEU A 383 21.66 16.51 5.05
N ASP A 384 20.57 17.25 4.90
CA ASP A 384 20.34 18.57 5.49
C ASP A 384 19.22 18.49 6.53
N LEU A 385 19.60 18.40 7.80
CA LEU A 385 18.68 18.30 8.93
C LEU A 385 17.82 19.56 9.12
N GLY A 386 18.28 20.72 8.64
CA GLY A 386 17.52 21.97 8.68
C GLY A 386 16.40 21.95 7.65
N ALA A 387 16.72 21.54 6.41
CA ALA A 387 15.76 21.40 5.32
C ALA A 387 14.78 20.24 5.53
N MET A 388 15.16 19.21 6.30
CA MET A 388 14.34 18.04 6.60
C MET A 388 13.42 18.23 7.81
N ARG A 389 13.16 19.46 8.28
CA ARG A 389 12.14 19.69 9.31
C ARG A 389 10.75 19.79 8.65
N PRO A 390 9.74 19.04 9.10
CA PRO A 390 8.36 19.28 8.66
C PRO A 390 7.97 20.74 8.90
N GLY A 391 7.62 21.44 7.84
CA GLY A 391 7.12 22.81 7.89
C GLY A 391 5.65 22.86 8.29
N GLN A 392 5.11 24.08 8.27
CA GLN A 392 3.67 24.30 8.40
C GLN A 392 3.02 24.36 7.01
N PRO A 393 1.75 23.92 6.88
CA PRO A 393 1.01 24.06 5.64
C PRO A 393 0.89 25.53 5.20
N ARG A 394 1.10 25.79 3.91
CA ARG A 394 0.69 27.03 3.24
C ARG A 394 -0.82 27.01 3.12
N ARG A 395 -1.51 27.44 4.17
CA ARG A 395 -2.93 27.16 4.37
C ARG A 395 -3.83 27.57 3.20
N GLU A 396 -3.60 28.74 2.60
CA GLU A 396 -4.38 29.20 1.46
C GLU A 396 -4.15 28.31 0.22
N ASP A 397 -2.88 28.09 -0.14
CA ASP A 397 -2.51 27.20 -1.26
C ASP A 397 -3.01 25.77 -1.05
N ALA A 398 -2.92 25.25 0.18
CA ALA A 398 -3.35 23.92 0.55
C ALA A 398 -4.89 23.80 0.50
N ALA A 399 -5.62 24.81 0.97
CA ALA A 399 -7.08 24.83 0.88
C ALA A 399 -7.55 24.82 -0.58
N ALA A 400 -6.95 25.67 -1.43
CA ALA A 400 -7.24 25.71 -2.85
C ALA A 400 -6.95 24.35 -3.52
N PHE A 401 -5.74 23.83 -3.32
CA PHE A 401 -5.31 22.56 -3.89
C PHE A 401 -6.20 21.37 -3.46
N PHE A 402 -6.50 21.24 -2.18
CA PHE A 402 -7.37 20.16 -1.70
C PHE A 402 -8.82 20.32 -2.14
N GLY A 403 -9.28 21.56 -2.37
CA GLY A 403 -10.59 21.85 -2.95
C GLY A 403 -10.69 21.31 -4.37
N GLU A 404 -9.67 21.55 -5.20
CA GLU A 404 -9.56 21.01 -6.56
C GLU A 404 -9.55 19.48 -6.58
N LEU A 405 -8.92 18.84 -5.60
CA LEU A 405 -8.87 17.37 -5.49
C LEU A 405 -10.14 16.75 -4.88
N GLY A 406 -11.11 17.57 -4.45
CA GLY A 406 -12.37 17.10 -3.84
C GLY A 406 -12.23 16.66 -2.37
N PHE A 407 -11.15 17.01 -1.69
CA PHE A 407 -10.91 16.61 -0.30
C PHE A 407 -11.54 17.59 0.70
N ARG A 408 -12.89 17.65 0.73
CA ARG A 408 -13.67 18.64 1.52
C ARG A 408 -13.17 18.84 2.96
N ARG A 409 -12.98 17.76 3.71
CA ARG A 409 -12.53 17.84 5.13
C ARG A 409 -11.14 18.47 5.26
N LEU A 410 -10.23 18.16 4.33
CA LEU A 410 -8.89 18.74 4.31
C LEU A 410 -8.95 20.22 3.96
N THR A 411 -9.77 20.61 2.99
CA THR A 411 -10.01 22.01 2.63
C THR A 411 -10.51 22.81 3.83
N GLU A 412 -11.53 22.29 4.53
CA GLU A 412 -12.10 22.92 5.73
C GLU A 412 -11.05 23.10 6.83
N GLU A 413 -10.27 22.06 7.14
CA GLU A 413 -9.20 22.11 8.15
C GLU A 413 -8.13 23.16 7.82
N MET A 414 -7.81 23.35 6.53
CA MET A 414 -6.84 24.36 6.11
C MET A 414 -7.38 25.78 6.31
N LEU A 415 -8.67 26.01 5.99
CA LEU A 415 -9.36 27.30 6.13
C LEU A 415 -9.62 27.68 7.60
N GLU A 416 -10.08 26.75 8.43
CA GLU A 416 -10.38 27.02 9.85
C GLU A 416 -9.16 27.56 10.62
N GLY A 417 -7.95 27.13 10.24
CA GLY A 417 -6.72 27.64 10.86
C GLY A 417 -6.04 28.79 10.12
N SER A 418 -6.54 29.26 8.98
CA SER A 418 -6.00 30.44 8.27
C SER A 418 -6.60 31.76 8.75
N GLY A 419 -7.63 31.71 9.60
CA GLY A 419 -8.38 32.91 10.01
C GLY A 419 -9.27 33.47 8.89
N GLN A 420 -9.33 32.81 7.73
CA GLN A 420 -10.32 33.08 6.70
C GLN A 420 -11.59 32.28 6.97
N GLN A 421 -12.74 32.91 6.76
CA GLN A 421 -14.00 32.20 6.73
C GLN A 421 -13.97 31.17 5.60
N ALA A 422 -14.47 29.97 5.90
CA ALA A 422 -14.79 28.92 4.94
C ALA A 422 -15.54 29.50 3.72
N PRO A 423 -15.57 28.80 2.56
CA PRO A 423 -16.31 29.29 1.40
C PRO A 423 -17.70 29.70 1.86
N ALA A 424 -18.13 30.89 1.42
CA ALA A 424 -19.29 31.58 1.95
C ALA A 424 -20.40 30.57 2.23
N ALA A 425 -20.84 30.48 3.49
CA ALA A 425 -22.12 29.88 3.79
C ALA A 425 -23.11 30.47 2.77
N ALA A 426 -23.95 29.62 2.16
CA ALA A 426 -25.00 30.09 1.26
C ALA A 426 -25.61 31.35 1.89
N GLU A 427 -25.68 32.45 1.13
CA GLU A 427 -26.25 33.73 1.60
C GLU A 427 -27.42 33.44 2.54
N GLU A 428 -27.46 34.07 3.71
CA GLU A 428 -28.39 33.74 4.80
C GLU A 428 -29.80 33.51 4.25
N LEU A 429 -30.14 32.24 4.01
CA LEU A 429 -31.33 31.88 3.24
C LEU A 429 -32.53 32.31 4.07
N ALA A 430 -33.50 32.97 3.43
CA ALA A 430 -34.70 33.41 4.11
C ALA A 430 -35.57 32.21 4.48
N VAL A 431 -35.36 31.65 5.68
CA VAL A 431 -36.16 30.53 6.20
C VAL A 431 -37.31 31.06 7.05
N THR A 432 -38.53 30.84 6.58
CA THR A 432 -39.75 31.11 7.35
C THR A 432 -40.06 29.90 8.21
N LEU A 433 -40.10 30.08 9.53
CA LEU A 433 -40.59 29.07 10.47
C LEU A 433 -42.04 29.37 10.83
N ALA A 434 -42.99 28.66 10.22
CA ALA A 434 -44.41 28.90 10.46
C ALA A 434 -44.89 28.14 11.70
N ARG A 435 -45.15 28.87 12.80
CA ARG A 435 -45.61 28.30 14.07
C ARG A 435 -47.10 28.50 14.30
N THR A 436 -47.76 29.33 13.49
CA THR A 436 -49.20 29.59 13.59
C THR A 436 -49.92 29.31 12.26
N PRO A 437 -51.25 29.09 12.26
CA PRO A 437 -52.02 28.90 11.03
C PRO A 437 -51.87 30.04 10.04
N ASP A 438 -51.88 31.28 10.49
CA ASP A 438 -51.79 32.45 9.61
C ASP A 438 -50.42 32.52 8.91
N GLU A 439 -49.35 32.27 9.64
CA GLU A 439 -47.98 32.19 9.08
C GLU A 439 -47.86 31.04 8.06
N ALA A 440 -48.41 29.87 8.40
CA ALA A 440 -48.35 28.70 7.54
C ALA A 440 -49.15 28.90 6.25
N LEU A 441 -50.37 29.42 6.34
CA LEU A 441 -51.20 29.67 5.16
C LEU A 441 -50.60 30.74 4.25
N ALA A 442 -50.05 31.82 4.80
CA ALA A 442 -49.38 32.85 4.01
C ALA A 442 -48.17 32.28 3.25
N ALA A 443 -47.35 31.45 3.90
CA ALA A 443 -46.16 30.86 3.27
C ALA A 443 -46.51 29.77 2.23
N LEU A 444 -47.53 28.96 2.49
CA LEU A 444 -48.04 27.98 1.53
C LEU A 444 -48.68 28.65 0.30
N GLU A 445 -49.36 29.79 0.50
CA GLU A 445 -49.90 30.58 -0.60
C GLU A 445 -48.77 31.15 -1.48
N ALA A 446 -47.72 31.69 -0.86
CA ALA A 446 -46.55 32.19 -1.59
C ALA A 446 -45.83 31.11 -2.42
N SER A 447 -45.97 29.84 -2.02
CA SER A 447 -45.43 28.68 -2.74
C SER A 447 -46.33 28.19 -3.88
N SER A 448 -47.54 28.75 -4.02
CA SER A 448 -48.49 28.35 -5.05
C SER A 448 -48.05 28.87 -6.42
N GLY A 449 -48.01 27.98 -7.42
CA GLY A 449 -47.57 28.32 -8.78
C GLY A 449 -46.05 28.34 -8.98
N ALA A 450 -45.27 27.86 -8.00
CA ALA A 450 -43.83 27.65 -8.15
C ALA A 450 -43.53 26.77 -9.36
N GLN A 451 -42.40 27.04 -10.05
CA GLN A 451 -41.96 26.20 -11.16
C GLN A 451 -41.69 24.79 -10.66
N TRP A 452 -40.91 24.67 -9.57
CA TRP A 452 -40.61 23.43 -8.84
C TRP A 452 -40.81 23.68 -7.35
N LEU A 453 -41.21 22.65 -6.62
CA LEU A 453 -41.29 22.66 -5.16
C LEU A 453 -40.37 21.59 -4.60
N SER A 454 -39.30 22.02 -3.91
CA SER A 454 -38.43 21.11 -3.16
C SER A 454 -39.12 20.71 -1.87
N VAL A 455 -39.09 19.42 -1.53
CA VAL A 455 -39.72 18.85 -0.34
C VAL A 455 -38.69 18.02 0.42
N ASP A 456 -38.65 18.19 1.73
CA ASP A 456 -37.87 17.38 2.65
C ASP A 456 -38.65 17.21 3.98
N THR A 457 -38.45 16.08 4.67
CA THR A 457 -39.13 15.79 5.94
C THR A 457 -38.15 15.57 7.08
N GLU A 458 -38.44 16.19 8.23
CA GLU A 458 -37.76 15.89 9.49
C GLU A 458 -38.54 14.81 10.23
N THR A 459 -37.86 13.77 10.72
CA THR A 459 -38.53 12.56 11.20
C THR A 459 -37.85 11.94 12.42
N THR A 460 -38.61 11.12 13.16
CA THR A 460 -38.08 10.47 14.37
C THR A 460 -37.23 9.22 14.12
N SER A 461 -37.08 8.74 12.86
CA SER A 461 -36.41 7.48 12.55
C SER A 461 -36.02 7.37 11.08
N LEU A 462 -34.93 6.69 10.77
CA LEU A 462 -34.52 6.39 9.40
C LEU A 462 -35.37 5.27 8.73
N ASP A 463 -36.17 4.52 9.49
CA ASP A 463 -37.10 3.53 8.91
C ASP A 463 -38.46 4.18 8.60
N PRO A 464 -38.87 4.28 7.32
CA PRO A 464 -40.12 4.94 6.94
C PRO A 464 -41.38 4.26 7.49
N ARG A 465 -41.30 3.00 7.96
CA ARG A 465 -42.44 2.32 8.61
C ARG A 465 -42.64 2.70 10.07
N GLN A 466 -41.60 3.23 10.71
CA GLN A 466 -41.59 3.60 12.13
C GLN A 466 -41.45 5.12 12.34
N ALA A 467 -41.00 5.83 11.30
CA ALA A 467 -40.83 7.26 11.29
C ALA A 467 -42.17 7.97 11.52
N ARG A 468 -42.18 8.90 12.48
CA ARG A 468 -43.23 9.89 12.64
C ARG A 468 -42.73 11.22 12.12
N LEU A 469 -43.62 11.97 11.49
CA LEU A 469 -43.33 13.31 10.97
C LEU A 469 -43.11 14.28 12.13
N VAL A 470 -41.97 14.98 12.13
CA VAL A 470 -41.66 16.08 13.06
C VAL A 470 -41.97 17.42 12.40
N GLY A 471 -41.69 17.56 11.11
CA GLY A 471 -42.00 18.74 10.32
C GLY A 471 -41.66 18.56 8.84
N ILE A 472 -42.07 19.52 8.03
CA ILE A 472 -41.90 19.51 6.57
C ILE A 472 -41.19 20.79 6.16
N SER A 473 -40.12 20.63 5.38
CA SER A 473 -39.39 21.71 4.73
C SER A 473 -39.85 21.83 3.28
N LEU A 474 -40.18 23.05 2.85
CA LEU A 474 -40.56 23.37 1.47
C LEU A 474 -39.69 24.50 0.93
N ALA A 475 -39.26 24.41 -0.32
CA ALA A 475 -38.62 25.53 -1.01
C ALA A 475 -39.19 25.69 -2.41
N ALA A 476 -39.72 26.88 -2.71
CA ALA A 476 -40.27 27.25 -4.01
C ALA A 476 -39.32 28.13 -4.84
N ALA A 477 -38.21 28.57 -4.24
CA ALA A 477 -37.17 29.40 -4.86
C ALA A 477 -35.78 29.06 -4.28
N PRO A 478 -34.67 29.40 -4.97
CA PRO A 478 -33.31 29.08 -4.51
C PRO A 478 -32.84 29.80 -3.24
N ASP A 479 -33.44 30.94 -2.91
CA ASP A 479 -33.01 31.91 -1.90
C ASP A 479 -33.81 31.86 -0.59
N GLY A 480 -34.68 30.86 -0.42
CA GLY A 480 -35.46 30.74 0.80
C GLY A 480 -36.26 29.45 0.92
N GLY A 481 -36.85 29.25 2.10
CA GLY A 481 -37.64 28.06 2.40
C GLY A 481 -38.63 28.27 3.54
N LEU A 482 -39.54 27.32 3.69
CA LEU A 482 -40.54 27.24 4.74
C LEU A 482 -40.28 25.97 5.54
N TYR A 483 -40.11 26.08 6.86
CA TYR A 483 -40.25 24.95 7.76
C TYR A 483 -41.60 25.01 8.46
N LEU A 484 -42.35 23.92 8.33
CA LEU A 484 -43.69 23.75 8.85
C LEU A 484 -43.71 22.58 9.85
N PRO A 485 -43.74 22.83 11.18
CA PRO A 485 -43.76 21.78 12.19
C PRO A 485 -45.05 20.95 12.13
N ALA A 486 -44.97 19.64 12.36
CA ALA A 486 -46.14 18.77 12.42
C ALA A 486 -47.07 19.19 13.58
N PRO A 487 -48.40 18.92 13.50
CA PRO A 487 -49.35 19.34 14.53
C PRO A 487 -49.03 18.78 15.91
N ASP A 488 -48.52 17.55 15.96
CA ASP A 488 -48.19 16.85 17.22
C ASP A 488 -46.75 17.12 17.71
N SER A 489 -46.02 18.03 17.06
CA SER A 489 -44.62 18.35 17.40
C SER A 489 -44.46 19.18 18.67
N GLY A 490 -45.54 19.79 19.16
CA GLY A 490 -45.49 20.80 20.23
C GLY A 490 -44.83 22.11 19.82
N ARG A 491 -44.52 22.30 18.53
CA ARG A 491 -43.89 23.51 17.96
C ARG A 491 -44.83 24.33 17.06
N PHE A 492 -46.07 23.89 16.91
CA PHE A 492 -47.11 24.59 16.18
C PHE A 492 -48.27 24.93 17.13
N ASP A 493 -48.71 26.18 17.12
CA ASP A 493 -49.74 26.73 17.99
C ASP A 493 -50.97 27.14 17.16
N GLY A 494 -52.01 26.30 17.23
CA GLY A 494 -53.30 26.58 16.61
C GLY A 494 -53.87 25.43 15.77
N PRO A 495 -55.06 25.64 15.17
CA PRO A 495 -55.75 24.62 14.39
C PRO A 495 -55.01 24.24 13.10
N TRP A 496 -54.71 22.94 12.94
CA TRP A 496 -54.00 22.41 11.77
C TRP A 496 -54.88 22.13 10.56
N ALA A 497 -56.19 22.00 10.74
CA ALA A 497 -57.07 21.41 9.72
C ALA A 497 -57.05 22.18 8.38
N GLU A 498 -57.01 23.51 8.41
CA GLU A 498 -56.94 24.33 7.20
C GLU A 498 -55.53 24.33 6.57
N VAL A 499 -54.49 24.40 7.41
CA VAL A 499 -53.09 24.30 6.98
C VAL A 499 -52.83 22.97 6.27
N GLY A 500 -53.29 21.86 6.87
CA GLY A 500 -53.18 20.52 6.31
C GLY A 500 -53.86 20.40 4.94
N ARG A 501 -55.07 20.98 4.77
CA ARG A 501 -55.76 21.01 3.47
C ARG A 501 -54.96 21.77 2.41
N ARG A 502 -54.44 22.96 2.76
CA ARG A 502 -53.66 23.78 1.81
C ARG A 502 -52.35 23.09 1.43
N LEU A 503 -51.69 22.48 2.40
CA LEU A 503 -50.48 21.70 2.21
C LEU A 503 -50.73 20.47 1.33
N GLU A 504 -51.80 19.71 1.58
CA GLU A 504 -52.18 18.56 0.76
C GLU A 504 -52.45 18.96 -0.69
N ALA A 505 -53.14 20.09 -0.91
CA ALA A 505 -53.35 20.63 -2.25
C ALA A 505 -52.04 20.96 -2.99
N LEU A 506 -51.03 21.43 -2.27
CA LEU A 506 -49.71 21.76 -2.83
C LEU A 506 -48.87 20.50 -3.12
N LEU A 507 -48.91 19.51 -2.24
CA LEU A 507 -48.17 18.25 -2.39
C LEU A 507 -48.81 17.27 -3.39
N GLY A 508 -50.13 17.34 -3.59
CA GLY A 508 -50.88 16.45 -4.49
C GLY A 508 -50.62 16.69 -5.99
N ALA A 509 -51.27 15.89 -6.86
CA ALA A 509 -51.08 15.95 -8.31
C ALA A 509 -51.42 17.30 -8.96
N GLY A 510 -52.30 18.10 -8.34
CA GLY A 510 -52.69 19.42 -8.84
C GLY A 510 -51.72 20.55 -8.48
N GLY A 511 -50.75 20.30 -7.61
CA GLY A 511 -49.73 21.29 -7.22
C GLY A 511 -48.53 21.34 -8.17
N PRO A 512 -47.53 22.19 -7.87
CA PRO A 512 -46.27 22.26 -8.63
C PRO A 512 -45.58 20.90 -8.81
N PRO A 513 -44.70 20.72 -9.81
CA PRO A 513 -43.76 19.59 -9.86
C PRO A 513 -42.89 19.50 -8.59
N LYS A 514 -42.74 18.29 -8.03
CA LYS A 514 -41.96 18.06 -6.80
C LYS A 514 -40.54 17.59 -7.10
N THR A 515 -39.60 18.10 -6.30
CA THR A 515 -38.20 17.66 -6.26
C THR A 515 -37.70 17.51 -4.82
N GLY A 516 -36.53 16.88 -4.64
CA GLY A 516 -35.92 16.60 -3.35
C GLY A 516 -34.95 15.43 -3.45
N GLN A 517 -34.46 14.96 -2.30
CA GLN A 517 -33.54 13.82 -2.20
C GLN A 517 -34.23 12.64 -1.54
N ASN A 518 -34.23 11.47 -2.17
CA ASN A 518 -34.80 10.23 -1.61
C ASN A 518 -36.32 10.35 -1.30
N LEU A 519 -37.08 11.00 -2.17
CA LEU A 519 -38.51 11.31 -1.97
C LEU A 519 -39.41 10.09 -1.81
N LYS A 520 -38.91 8.88 -2.14
CA LYS A 520 -39.59 7.63 -1.82
C LYS A 520 -39.79 7.47 -0.31
N TYR A 521 -38.80 7.89 0.48
CA TYR A 521 -38.85 7.89 1.94
C TYR A 521 -39.87 8.92 2.43
N ASP A 522 -39.76 10.18 2.01
CA ASP A 522 -40.64 11.28 2.40
C ASP A 522 -42.11 10.98 2.08
N ARG A 523 -42.38 10.42 0.88
CA ARG A 523 -43.72 9.98 0.49
C ARG A 523 -44.30 8.94 1.46
N GLY A 524 -43.46 8.05 2.00
CA GLY A 524 -43.89 7.07 2.99
C GLY A 524 -44.30 7.72 4.31
N VAL A 525 -43.47 8.65 4.80
CA VAL A 525 -43.69 9.36 6.07
C VAL A 525 -44.90 10.29 5.98
N LEU A 526 -45.00 11.08 4.91
CA LEU A 526 -46.13 11.98 4.67
C LEU A 526 -47.45 11.21 4.60
N ARG A 527 -47.46 10.04 3.94
CA ARG A 527 -48.66 9.19 3.89
C ARG A 527 -49.07 8.71 5.29
N GLY A 528 -48.11 8.43 6.17
CA GLY A 528 -48.35 8.11 7.57
C GLY A 528 -48.98 9.27 8.35
N ALA A 529 -48.66 10.50 7.98
CA ALA A 529 -49.26 11.73 8.53
C ALA A 529 -50.58 12.15 7.83
N GLY A 530 -51.09 11.35 6.89
CA GLY A 530 -52.33 11.63 6.16
C GLY A 530 -52.17 12.61 4.99
N LEU A 531 -50.94 12.86 4.52
CA LEU A 531 -50.63 13.73 3.38
C LEU A 531 -50.16 12.92 2.18
N CYS A 532 -50.59 13.30 0.97
CA CYS A 532 -50.22 12.64 -0.27
C CYS A 532 -49.18 13.45 -1.03
N LEU A 533 -47.95 12.92 -1.15
CA LEU A 533 -46.90 13.46 -2.02
C LEU A 533 -46.99 12.82 -3.41
N GLU A 534 -47.45 13.59 -4.39
CA GLU A 534 -47.58 13.17 -5.79
C GLU A 534 -46.71 14.06 -6.69
N GLY A 535 -46.80 13.95 -8.01
CA GLY A 535 -46.12 14.86 -8.95
C GLY A 535 -44.60 14.98 -8.80
N ILE A 536 -43.91 13.96 -8.28
CA ILE A 536 -42.44 13.91 -8.19
C ILE A 536 -41.87 13.82 -9.61
N THR A 537 -41.04 14.78 -10.00
CA THR A 537 -40.45 14.86 -11.34
C THR A 537 -38.93 14.70 -11.35
N PHE A 538 -38.27 14.95 -10.22
CA PHE A 538 -36.82 14.84 -10.10
C PHE A 538 -36.40 14.48 -8.68
N ASP A 539 -35.61 13.41 -8.53
CA ASP A 539 -35.03 12.98 -7.26
C ASP A 539 -33.51 13.01 -7.40
N THR A 540 -32.83 13.82 -6.58
CA THR A 540 -31.38 14.04 -6.66
C THR A 540 -30.59 12.75 -6.40
N LEU A 541 -31.09 11.83 -5.58
CA LEU A 541 -30.43 10.56 -5.31
C LEU A 541 -30.49 9.63 -6.52
N ILE A 542 -31.62 9.61 -7.25
CA ILE A 542 -31.74 8.85 -8.49
C ILE A 542 -30.88 9.49 -9.58
N ALA A 543 -30.89 10.82 -9.71
CA ALA A 543 -30.06 11.53 -10.67
C ALA A 543 -28.56 11.26 -10.43
N ALA A 544 -28.11 11.32 -9.18
CA ALA A 544 -26.72 11.00 -8.81
C ALA A 544 -26.36 9.55 -9.18
N LEU A 545 -27.26 8.59 -8.93
CA LEU A 545 -27.05 7.18 -9.30
C LEU A 545 -27.01 6.96 -10.82
N LEU A 546 -27.73 7.75 -11.61
CA LEU A 546 -27.68 7.64 -13.07
C LEU A 546 -26.41 8.26 -13.66
N VAL A 547 -25.85 9.28 -12.99
CA VAL A 547 -24.57 9.90 -13.38
C VAL A 547 -23.39 9.02 -12.97
N ASP A 548 -23.43 8.42 -11.78
CA ASP A 548 -22.39 7.54 -11.23
C ASP A 548 -23.00 6.23 -10.70
N PRO A 549 -23.33 5.26 -11.59
CA PRO A 549 -23.98 4.01 -11.19
C PRO A 549 -23.09 3.10 -10.34
N ASP A 550 -21.78 3.21 -10.52
CA ASP A 550 -20.77 2.43 -9.81
C ASP A 550 -20.51 2.95 -8.39
N ARG A 551 -21.13 4.08 -8.01
CA ARG A 551 -20.98 4.74 -6.71
C ARG A 551 -19.51 4.95 -6.36
N THR A 552 -18.75 5.37 -7.36
CA THR A 552 -17.35 5.78 -7.16
C THR A 552 -17.27 6.95 -6.17
N VAL A 553 -18.36 7.72 -6.02
CA VAL A 553 -18.50 8.75 -4.99
C VAL A 553 -19.75 8.63 -4.11
N SER A 554 -19.76 9.37 -3.00
CA SER A 554 -20.90 9.47 -2.09
C SER A 554 -22.09 10.17 -2.76
N HIS A 555 -23.29 9.62 -2.56
CA HIS A 555 -24.55 10.20 -3.03
C HIS A 555 -25.36 10.87 -1.92
N LYS A 556 -24.72 11.22 -0.80
CA LYS A 556 -25.39 12.00 0.27
C LYS A 556 -25.61 13.43 -0.19
N LEU A 557 -26.70 14.06 0.23
CA LEU A 557 -27.09 15.40 -0.26
C LEU A 557 -26.03 16.46 0.07
N ASP A 558 -25.37 16.37 1.22
CA ASP A 558 -24.28 17.27 1.63
C ASP A 558 -23.07 17.17 0.69
N ASP A 559 -22.69 15.94 0.32
CA ASP A 559 -21.60 15.70 -0.63
C ASP A 559 -21.98 16.15 -2.05
N LEU A 560 -23.23 15.94 -2.47
CA LEU A 560 -23.74 16.38 -3.77
C LEU A 560 -23.82 17.92 -3.88
N ALA A 561 -24.30 18.61 -2.83
CA ALA A 561 -24.38 20.07 -2.79
C ALA A 561 -22.98 20.69 -2.88
N TRP A 562 -22.00 20.13 -2.18
CA TRP A 562 -20.62 20.57 -2.28
C TRP A 562 -20.05 20.32 -3.68
N ARG A 563 -20.21 19.10 -4.21
CA ARG A 563 -19.62 18.70 -5.49
C ARG A 563 -20.14 19.51 -6.67
N TYR A 564 -21.45 19.71 -6.76
CA TYR A 564 -22.08 20.31 -7.94
C TYR A 564 -22.33 21.81 -7.81
N LEU A 565 -22.43 22.33 -6.58
CA LEU A 565 -22.78 23.73 -6.34
C LEU A 565 -21.72 24.49 -5.55
N GLY A 566 -20.72 23.80 -4.97
CA GLY A 566 -19.74 24.42 -4.07
C GLY A 566 -20.36 24.94 -2.77
N LEU A 567 -21.57 24.48 -2.42
CA LEU A 567 -22.33 24.97 -1.28
C LEU A 567 -22.25 24.02 -0.09
N ARG A 568 -22.25 24.59 1.11
CA ARG A 568 -22.33 23.86 2.38
C ARG A 568 -23.77 23.83 2.87
N MET A 569 -24.27 22.64 3.22
CA MET A 569 -25.54 22.52 3.95
C MET A 569 -25.37 22.96 5.41
N ILE A 570 -26.36 23.68 5.92
CA ILE A 570 -26.49 24.00 7.35
C ILE A 570 -27.13 22.78 8.02
N GLY A 571 -26.46 22.23 9.03
CA GLY A 571 -26.90 21.03 9.77
C GLY A 571 -27.52 21.35 11.11
#